data_AF-A0A0E9LW52-F1
#
_entry.id   AF-A0A0E9LW52-F1
#
_cell.length_a   1.000
_cell.length_b   1.000
_cell.length_c   1.000
_cell.angle_alpha   90.00
_cell.angle_beta   90.00
_cell.angle_gamma   90.00
#
_symmetry.space_group_name_H-M   'P 1'
#
loop_
_entity.id
_entity.type
_entity.pdbx_description
1 polymer ?
#
loop_
_entity_poly.entity_id
_entity_poly.type
_entity_poly.pdbx_seq_one_letter_code
_entity_poly.pdbx_strand_id
1 'polypeptide(L)'
;MKRFFNIQRVVSGLLLVILSGSSSGRMDDSMSYPLMAMQMYNTDLHDSLRVDYDLTAIEISAEIARLKTQGENLPARLLNNLYSNFYRQLEFDKACLNLLDSIDFNEDTLSIEQRKALKQLLMVSQFYYNIYSSNEYVKRILNLGNISYDIPVDVLMVYESILFSEEYREALMRTNSTNGAFDYSGFLEQLPPSRSDVEAFIDIDNSLDLPFKAFESITFNGAYLFSSIVGYFEGSYEARHNASKLLEVLQPYDIVLMKSSQNLTDFFIPGYFGHSAIWLGSDRYQAFSESPAKPTIDSPFMIEAVRDGVKMSSLEEFSSGEVFLVLRPKNISLTQQVSVFHNSTMHLGKPYDFNFDSEASDMISCPELTFLAYDFVDWETGSLLNKTFITPDDIFTTATQDTSLEIVA
;
A
#
# COMPACT_ATOMS: atom_id res chain seq x y z
N MET A 1 17.35 27.34 -27.20
CA MET A 1 17.00 26.28 -28.18
C MET A 1 17.29 24.93 -27.52
N LYS A 2 16.24 24.12 -27.33
CA LYS A 2 16.20 22.76 -26.74
C LYS A 2 16.37 22.63 -25.21
N ARG A 3 15.26 22.71 -24.47
CA ARG A 3 14.95 21.93 -23.25
C ARG A 3 13.43 21.98 -22.92
N PHE A 4 12.59 21.94 -23.96
CA PHE A 4 11.12 21.95 -23.91
C PHE A 4 10.51 20.52 -24.00
N PHE A 5 11.28 19.49 -23.64
CA PHE A 5 10.88 18.09 -23.76
C PHE A 5 11.14 17.40 -22.43
N ASN A 6 10.15 17.35 -21.52
CA ASN A 6 10.07 16.22 -20.57
C ASN A 6 8.80 16.08 -19.72
N ILE A 7 7.77 16.94 -19.80
CA ILE A 7 6.53 16.69 -19.03
C ILE A 7 5.75 15.51 -19.64
N GLN A 8 5.63 15.43 -20.97
CA GLN A 8 5.04 14.26 -21.65
C GLN A 8 5.79 12.95 -21.35
N ARG A 9 7.08 12.99 -21.04
CA ARG A 9 7.88 11.78 -20.72
C ARG A 9 7.70 11.30 -19.28
N VAL A 10 7.37 12.18 -18.34
CA VAL A 10 7.03 11.80 -16.96
C VAL A 10 5.67 11.10 -16.95
N VAL A 11 4.68 11.65 -17.65
CA VAL A 11 3.35 11.03 -17.82
C VAL A 11 3.44 9.73 -18.65
N SER A 12 4.14 9.73 -19.79
CA SER A 12 4.35 8.51 -20.60
C SER A 12 5.21 7.44 -19.90
N GLY A 13 6.12 7.86 -19.01
CA GLY A 13 6.96 6.97 -18.20
C GLY A 13 6.15 6.25 -17.12
N LEU A 14 5.20 6.94 -16.49
CA LEU A 14 4.23 6.35 -15.56
C LEU A 14 3.34 5.30 -16.28
N LEU A 15 2.86 5.59 -17.50
CA LEU A 15 2.05 4.64 -18.26
C LEU A 15 2.81 3.38 -18.70
N LEU A 16 4.12 3.45 -18.92
CA LEU A 16 4.90 2.27 -19.30
C LEU A 16 5.04 1.28 -18.13
N VAL A 17 4.98 1.77 -16.89
CA VAL A 17 4.90 0.95 -15.66
C VAL A 17 3.48 0.40 -15.47
N ILE A 18 2.44 1.21 -15.75
CA ILE A 18 1.03 0.79 -15.69
C ILE A 18 0.68 -0.25 -16.79
N LEU A 19 1.29 -0.16 -17.97
CA LEU A 19 1.04 -1.06 -19.11
C LEU A 19 1.94 -2.31 -19.13
N SER A 20 3.05 -2.35 -18.38
CA SER A 20 3.93 -3.52 -18.32
C SER A 20 3.57 -4.53 -17.22
N GLY A 21 2.61 -4.20 -16.36
CA GLY A 21 2.00 -5.10 -15.39
C GLY A 21 1.01 -6.09 -16.01
N SER A 22 1.44 -6.94 -16.96
CA SER A 22 0.74 -8.21 -17.20
C SER A 22 1.62 -9.25 -17.92
N SER A 23 1.96 -10.34 -17.20
CA SER A 23 1.78 -11.70 -17.72
C SER A 23 2.16 -12.78 -16.69
N SER A 24 1.17 -13.27 -15.94
CA SER A 24 0.98 -14.72 -15.74
C SER A 24 -0.34 -15.03 -15.00
N GLY A 25 -1.26 -15.72 -15.68
CA GLY A 25 -2.31 -16.53 -15.04
C GLY A 25 -3.73 -15.96 -15.03
N ARG A 26 -4.56 -16.38 -15.99
CA ARG A 26 -5.96 -16.02 -16.22
C ARG A 26 -6.93 -16.42 -15.10
N MET A 27 -7.91 -15.55 -14.82
CA MET A 27 -9.33 -15.91 -14.87
C MET A 27 -10.10 -14.86 -15.68
N ASP A 28 -11.06 -15.37 -16.44
CA ASP A 28 -11.77 -14.75 -17.55
C ASP A 28 -13.03 -14.06 -17.03
N ASP A 29 -13.11 -12.74 -17.15
CA ASP A 29 -14.38 -12.00 -17.05
C ASP A 29 -14.46 -10.98 -18.19
N SER A 30 -15.21 -11.37 -19.20
CA SER A 30 -15.45 -10.61 -20.42
C SER A 30 -16.41 -9.44 -20.17
N MET A 31 -15.90 -8.31 -19.67
CA MET A 31 -16.35 -6.97 -20.03
C MET A 31 -15.15 -6.02 -19.90
N SER A 32 -14.71 -5.46 -21.02
CA SER A 32 -13.60 -4.50 -21.05
C SER A 32 -13.94 -3.27 -20.21
N TYR A 33 -13.26 -3.12 -19.07
CA TYR A 33 -13.33 -2.01 -18.09
C TYR A 33 -13.48 -0.58 -18.66
N PRO A 34 -12.94 -0.21 -19.84
CA PRO A 34 -13.11 1.15 -20.38
C PRO A 34 -14.57 1.55 -20.68
N LEU A 35 -15.44 0.59 -21.01
CA LEU A 35 -16.85 0.90 -21.35
C LEU A 35 -17.73 1.12 -20.11
N MET A 36 -17.37 0.46 -19.00
CA MET A 36 -18.09 0.56 -17.72
C MET A 36 -17.71 1.86 -16.99
N ALA A 37 -16.43 2.25 -17.03
CA ALA A 37 -15.95 3.53 -16.49
C ALA A 37 -16.60 4.76 -17.17
N MET A 38 -16.84 4.71 -18.48
CA MET A 38 -17.60 5.77 -19.18
C MET A 38 -19.10 5.78 -18.84
N GLN A 39 -19.72 4.62 -18.57
CA GLN A 39 -21.14 4.56 -18.17
C GLN A 39 -21.35 5.02 -16.72
N MET A 40 -20.35 4.83 -15.84
CA MET A 40 -20.41 5.26 -14.43
C MET A 40 -20.31 6.78 -14.25
N TYR A 41 -19.72 7.51 -15.20
CA TYR A 41 -19.52 8.96 -15.16
C TYR A 41 -20.82 9.80 -15.23
N ASN A 42 -21.99 9.16 -15.28
CA ASN A 42 -23.27 9.81 -15.61
C ASN A 42 -24.42 9.44 -14.66
N THR A 43 -24.11 9.03 -13.43
CA THR A 43 -25.11 8.59 -12.44
C THR A 43 -24.94 9.30 -11.09
N ASP A 44 -26.05 9.71 -10.46
CA ASP A 44 -26.03 10.37 -9.14
C ASP A 44 -25.38 9.50 -8.05
N LEU A 45 -25.40 8.17 -8.23
CA LEU A 45 -24.77 7.22 -7.32
C LEU A 45 -23.23 7.36 -7.28
N HIS A 46 -22.61 7.67 -8.42
CA HIS A 46 -21.17 7.86 -8.53
C HIS A 46 -20.71 9.09 -7.73
N ASP A 47 -21.44 10.21 -7.86
CA ASP A 47 -21.12 11.43 -7.13
C ASP A 47 -21.33 11.27 -5.62
N SER A 48 -22.37 10.54 -5.21
CA SER A 48 -22.59 10.20 -3.80
C SER A 48 -21.43 9.37 -3.22
N LEU A 49 -20.98 8.33 -3.92
CA LEU A 49 -19.86 7.50 -3.47
C LEU A 49 -18.57 8.30 -3.38
N ARG A 50 -18.29 9.17 -4.36
CA ARG A 50 -17.13 10.05 -4.34
C ARG A 50 -17.13 10.98 -3.12
N VAL A 51 -18.28 11.60 -2.82
CA VAL A 51 -18.44 12.46 -1.64
C VAL A 51 -18.16 11.67 -0.35
N ASP A 52 -18.66 10.44 -0.23
CA ASP A 52 -18.40 9.60 0.94
C ASP A 52 -16.91 9.30 1.11
N TYR A 53 -16.20 9.00 0.01
CA TYR A 53 -14.76 8.78 0.07
C TYR A 53 -13.98 10.05 0.39
N ASP A 54 -14.39 11.21 -0.13
CA ASP A 54 -13.75 12.50 0.15
C ASP A 54 -13.92 12.90 1.63
N LEU A 55 -15.10 12.68 2.22
CA LEU A 55 -15.31 12.88 3.65
C LEU A 55 -14.43 11.95 4.49
N THR A 56 -14.38 10.68 4.11
CA THR A 56 -13.54 9.67 4.76
C THR A 56 -12.04 10.05 4.66
N ALA A 57 -11.59 10.56 3.52
CA ALA A 57 -10.22 11.04 3.31
C ALA A 57 -9.85 12.19 4.24
N ILE A 58 -10.77 13.16 4.43
CA ILE A 58 -10.59 14.28 5.35
C ILE A 58 -10.43 13.77 6.78
N GLU A 59 -11.29 12.85 7.22
CA GLU A 59 -11.25 12.28 8.57
C GLU A 59 -9.96 11.52 8.82
N ILE A 60 -9.55 10.65 7.87
CA ILE A 60 -8.30 9.89 7.96
C ILE A 60 -7.10 10.84 8.05
N SER A 61 -7.00 11.82 7.15
CA SER A 61 -5.84 12.73 7.12
C SER A 61 -5.76 13.59 8.39
N ALA A 62 -6.91 14.07 8.89
CA ALA A 62 -6.97 14.81 10.15
C ALA A 62 -6.51 13.96 11.35
N GLU A 63 -6.92 12.69 11.39
CA GLU A 63 -6.51 11.78 12.46
C GLU A 63 -5.01 11.45 12.40
N ILE A 64 -4.46 11.20 11.22
CA ILE A 64 -3.01 11.01 11.05
C ILE A 64 -2.25 12.25 11.50
N ALA A 65 -2.70 13.45 11.10
CA ALA A 65 -2.08 14.71 11.50
C ALA A 65 -2.11 14.87 13.04
N ARG A 66 -3.23 14.53 13.68
CA ARG A 66 -3.37 14.58 15.14
C ARG A 66 -2.36 13.67 15.83
N LEU A 67 -2.33 12.39 15.47
CA LEU A 67 -1.43 11.38 16.05
C LEU A 67 0.03 11.78 15.88
N LYS A 68 0.43 12.18 14.66
CA LYS A 68 1.81 12.58 14.38
C LYS A 68 2.23 13.85 15.10
N THR A 69 1.32 14.81 15.29
CA THR A 69 1.60 16.01 16.10
C THR A 69 1.83 15.67 17.57
N GLN A 70 1.20 14.61 18.07
CA GLN A 70 1.34 14.14 19.45
C GLN A 70 2.54 13.19 19.64
N GLY A 71 3.24 12.82 18.57
CA GLY A 71 4.31 11.83 18.61
C GLY A 71 3.80 10.40 18.83
N GLU A 72 2.52 10.15 18.51
CA GLU A 72 1.89 8.84 18.62
C GLU A 72 2.13 8.00 17.35
N ASN A 73 2.17 6.68 17.53
CA ASN A 73 2.27 5.72 16.42
C ASN A 73 0.94 5.60 15.69
N LEU A 74 1.00 5.24 14.40
CA LEU A 74 -0.21 5.03 13.62
C LEU A 74 -0.73 3.62 13.83
N PRO A 75 -2.03 3.43 14.12
CA PRO A 75 -2.63 2.10 14.15
C PRO A 75 -2.74 1.54 12.72
N ALA A 76 -2.57 0.24 12.57
CA ALA A 76 -2.66 -0.46 11.29
C ALA A 76 -3.97 -0.16 10.53
N ARG A 77 -5.09 -0.06 11.26
CA ARG A 77 -6.40 0.26 10.68
C ARG A 77 -6.40 1.59 9.94
N LEU A 78 -5.72 2.59 10.48
CA LEU A 78 -5.69 3.92 9.90
C LEU A 78 -4.85 3.93 8.61
N LEU A 79 -3.75 3.16 8.58
CA LEU A 79 -2.95 2.95 7.38
C LEU A 79 -3.74 2.19 6.29
N ASN A 80 -4.39 1.08 6.63
CA ASN A 80 -5.26 0.35 5.69
C ASN A 80 -6.41 1.22 5.18
N ASN A 81 -7.01 2.03 6.05
CA ASN A 81 -8.06 2.97 5.66
C ASN A 81 -7.53 4.05 4.71
N LEU A 82 -6.36 4.61 4.97
CA LEU A 82 -5.72 5.60 4.10
C LEU A 82 -5.51 5.03 2.69
N TYR A 83 -4.78 3.92 2.58
CA TYR A 83 -4.46 3.34 1.27
C TYR A 83 -5.71 2.84 0.54
N SER A 84 -6.64 2.19 1.25
CA SER A 84 -7.86 1.69 0.62
C SER A 84 -8.79 2.82 0.16
N ASN A 85 -8.90 3.90 0.92
CA ASN A 85 -9.70 5.06 0.56
C ASN A 85 -9.08 5.81 -0.62
N PHE A 86 -7.76 6.04 -0.57
CA PHE A 86 -7.06 6.71 -1.65
C PHE A 86 -7.11 5.91 -2.96
N TYR A 87 -6.91 4.58 -2.90
CA TYR A 87 -7.11 3.70 -4.05
C TYR A 87 -8.49 3.85 -4.67
N ARG A 88 -9.55 3.82 -3.85
CA ARG A 88 -10.93 3.97 -4.37
C ARG A 88 -11.14 5.34 -5.02
N GLN A 89 -10.54 6.40 -4.50
CA GLN A 89 -10.57 7.71 -5.17
C GLN A 89 -9.81 7.67 -6.50
N LEU A 90 -8.60 7.09 -6.53
CA LEU A 90 -7.80 6.95 -7.74
C LEU A 90 -8.53 6.17 -8.84
N GLU A 91 -9.29 5.13 -8.49
CA GLU A 91 -10.10 4.38 -9.45
C GLU A 91 -11.05 5.28 -10.25
N PHE A 92 -11.63 6.31 -9.61
CA PHE A 92 -12.49 7.28 -10.31
C PHE A 92 -11.69 8.20 -11.24
N ASP A 93 -10.45 8.50 -10.87
CA ASP A 93 -9.61 9.44 -11.59
C ASP A 93 -8.90 8.78 -12.79
N LYS A 94 -8.68 7.46 -12.75
CA LYS A 94 -8.04 6.68 -13.84
C LYS A 94 -8.68 6.93 -15.21
N ALA A 95 -10.01 6.98 -15.28
CA ALA A 95 -10.70 7.26 -16.52
C ALA A 95 -10.39 8.66 -17.07
N CYS A 96 -10.28 9.65 -16.18
CA CYS A 96 -9.93 11.01 -16.56
C CYS A 96 -8.46 11.11 -17.01
N LEU A 97 -7.55 10.45 -16.29
CA LEU A 97 -6.12 10.41 -16.63
C LEU A 97 -5.90 9.80 -18.02
N ASN A 98 -6.54 8.66 -18.30
CA ASN A 98 -6.47 8.01 -19.62
C ASN A 98 -6.98 8.91 -20.77
N LEU A 99 -8.00 9.75 -20.50
CA LEU A 99 -8.50 10.71 -21.47
C LEU A 99 -7.51 11.87 -21.69
N LEU A 100 -6.75 12.26 -20.67
CA LEU A 100 -5.71 13.28 -20.81
C LEU A 100 -4.48 12.78 -21.58
N ASP A 101 -4.11 11.51 -21.47
CA ASP A 101 -2.96 10.95 -22.20
C ASP A 101 -3.11 11.06 -23.72
N SER A 102 -4.35 11.08 -24.19
CA SER A 102 -4.70 11.24 -25.61
C SER A 102 -4.67 12.70 -26.08
N ILE A 103 -4.44 13.68 -25.19
CA ILE A 103 -4.44 15.09 -25.54
C ILE A 103 -3.11 15.47 -26.20
N ASP A 104 -3.20 15.88 -27.47
CA ASP A 104 -2.17 16.72 -28.05
C ASP A 104 -2.41 18.18 -27.66
N PHE A 105 -1.62 18.71 -26.72
CA PHE A 105 -1.69 20.12 -26.30
C PHE A 105 -1.34 21.11 -27.42
N ASN A 106 -0.83 20.61 -28.55
CA ASN A 106 -0.60 21.38 -29.78
C ASN A 106 -1.80 21.40 -30.73
N GLU A 107 -2.83 20.58 -30.51
CA GLU A 107 -4.09 20.66 -31.26
C GLU A 107 -5.01 21.77 -30.72
N ASP A 108 -5.77 22.40 -31.62
CA ASP A 108 -6.48 23.64 -31.32
C ASP A 108 -7.62 23.49 -30.30
N THR A 109 -8.23 22.31 -30.14
CA THR A 109 -9.38 22.16 -29.23
C THR A 109 -9.58 20.78 -28.62
N LEU A 110 -9.69 20.73 -27.29
CA LEU A 110 -10.15 19.56 -26.53
C LEU A 110 -11.62 19.19 -26.85
N SER A 111 -11.92 17.89 -26.90
CA SER A 111 -13.29 17.35 -26.91
C SER A 111 -14.06 17.72 -25.63
N ILE A 112 -15.39 17.58 -25.65
CA ILE A 112 -16.23 17.87 -24.48
C ILE A 112 -15.86 16.95 -23.31
N GLU A 113 -15.60 15.68 -23.61
CA GLU A 113 -15.22 14.65 -22.66
C GLU A 113 -13.86 14.95 -22.04
N GLN A 114 -12.85 15.33 -22.85
CA GLN A 114 -11.54 15.74 -22.35
C GLN A 114 -11.61 17.00 -21.48
N ARG A 115 -12.48 17.98 -21.80
CA ARG A 115 -12.68 19.16 -20.94
C ARG A 115 -13.31 18.82 -19.60
N LYS A 116 -14.31 17.94 -19.60
CA LYS A 116 -14.94 17.46 -18.36
C LYS A 116 -13.93 16.69 -17.50
N ALA A 117 -13.14 15.80 -18.11
CA ALA A 117 -12.08 15.08 -17.44
C ALA A 117 -11.01 16.02 -16.86
N LEU A 118 -10.56 17.01 -17.65
CA LEU A 118 -9.56 17.98 -17.20
C LEU A 118 -10.05 18.85 -16.05
N LYS A 119 -11.30 19.34 -16.12
CA LYS A 119 -11.92 20.05 -15.00
C LYS A 119 -11.98 19.17 -13.75
N GLN A 120 -12.39 17.92 -13.89
CA GLN A 120 -12.49 16.98 -12.78
C GLN A 120 -11.11 16.72 -12.14
N LEU A 121 -10.08 16.56 -12.97
CA LEU A 121 -8.72 16.37 -12.49
C LEU A 121 -8.18 17.60 -11.77
N LEU A 122 -8.44 18.81 -12.27
CA LEU A 122 -8.08 20.03 -11.53
C LEU A 122 -8.79 20.13 -10.18
N MET A 123 -10.06 19.72 -10.11
CA MET A 123 -10.82 19.67 -8.85
C MET A 123 -10.24 18.66 -7.86
N VAL A 124 -9.96 17.42 -8.31
CA VAL A 124 -9.42 16.40 -7.42
C VAL A 124 -7.98 16.68 -7.03
N SER A 125 -7.17 17.23 -7.94
CA SER A 125 -5.81 17.68 -7.61
C SER A 125 -5.83 18.74 -6.52
N GLN A 126 -6.79 19.67 -6.56
CA GLN A 126 -6.96 20.65 -5.49
C GLN A 126 -7.34 19.99 -4.16
N PHE A 127 -8.25 19.01 -4.21
CA PHE A 127 -8.65 18.24 -3.04
C PHE A 127 -7.45 17.48 -2.44
N TYR A 128 -6.72 16.71 -3.25
CA TYR A 128 -5.51 16.00 -2.82
C TYR A 128 -4.45 16.94 -2.28
N TYR A 129 -4.24 18.09 -2.90
CA TYR A 129 -3.30 19.09 -2.39
C TYR A 129 -3.67 19.56 -0.98
N ASN A 130 -4.96 19.84 -0.76
CA ASN A 130 -5.45 20.34 0.52
C ASN A 130 -5.43 19.27 1.62
N ILE A 131 -5.79 18.03 1.28
CA ILE A 131 -6.01 16.95 2.26
C ILE A 131 -4.76 16.12 2.50
N TYR A 132 -4.00 15.80 1.44
CA TYR A 132 -2.84 14.92 1.53
C TYR A 132 -1.53 15.67 1.43
N SER A 133 -1.35 16.51 0.40
CA SER A 133 -0.07 17.17 0.16
C SER A 133 0.30 18.22 1.20
N SER A 134 -0.69 18.80 1.89
CA SER A 134 -0.47 19.76 2.98
C SER A 134 0.10 19.11 4.25
N ASN A 135 -0.04 17.79 4.36
CA ASN A 135 0.51 16.98 5.44
C ASN A 135 1.75 16.24 4.91
N GLU A 136 2.94 16.78 5.19
CA GLU A 136 4.23 16.23 4.73
C GLU A 136 4.38 14.73 4.98
N TYR A 137 3.84 14.24 6.11
CA TYR A 137 3.89 12.84 6.44
C TYR A 137 3.02 11.99 5.48
N VAL A 138 1.75 12.37 5.31
CA VAL A 138 0.82 11.66 4.41
C VAL A 138 1.29 11.77 2.97
N LYS A 139 1.77 12.95 2.56
CA LYS A 139 2.37 13.19 1.26
C LYS A 139 3.49 12.20 0.98
N ARG A 140 4.43 12.04 1.92
CA ARG A 140 5.54 11.10 1.80
C ARG A 140 5.06 9.68 1.59
N ILE A 141 4.23 9.15 2.50
CA ILE A 141 3.86 7.73 2.46
C ILE A 141 2.99 7.36 1.25
N LEU A 142 2.14 8.27 0.75
CA LEU A 142 1.39 8.04 -0.49
C LEU A 142 2.28 8.12 -1.73
N ASN A 143 3.27 9.02 -1.77
CA ASN A 143 4.21 9.13 -2.89
C ASN A 143 5.25 8.00 -2.95
N LEU A 144 5.47 7.26 -1.86
CA LEU A 144 6.23 6.00 -1.93
C LEU A 144 5.53 4.98 -2.84
N GLY A 145 4.23 5.14 -3.08
CA GLY A 145 3.42 4.19 -3.82
C GLY A 145 3.06 2.96 -2.98
N ASN A 146 2.15 2.15 -3.51
CA ASN A 146 1.70 0.93 -2.86
C ASN A 146 1.12 -0.04 -3.89
N ILE A 147 1.89 -1.08 -4.25
CA ILE A 147 1.48 -2.02 -5.29
C ILE A 147 0.24 -2.84 -4.92
N SER A 148 -0.02 -3.09 -3.63
CA SER A 148 -1.21 -3.84 -3.18
C SER A 148 -2.50 -3.08 -3.39
N TYR A 149 -2.39 -1.76 -3.48
CA TYR A 149 -3.50 -0.84 -3.70
C TYR A 149 -3.39 -0.17 -5.07
N ASP A 150 -2.53 -0.66 -5.97
CA ASP A 150 -2.29 -0.06 -7.29
C ASP A 150 -2.06 1.47 -7.25
N ILE A 151 -1.38 1.93 -6.19
CA ILE A 151 -1.01 3.33 -6.01
C ILE A 151 0.39 3.52 -6.61
N PRO A 152 0.57 4.36 -7.65
CA PRO A 152 1.87 4.58 -8.24
C PRO A 152 2.78 5.43 -7.33
N VAL A 153 4.08 5.34 -7.55
CA VAL A 153 5.05 6.26 -6.94
C VAL A 153 4.77 7.69 -7.42
N ASP A 154 5.09 8.68 -6.58
CA ASP A 154 4.94 10.11 -6.86
C ASP A 154 3.51 10.53 -7.24
N VAL A 155 2.50 9.73 -6.88
CA VAL A 155 1.09 9.94 -7.27
C VAL A 155 0.60 11.35 -6.96
N LEU A 156 0.84 11.88 -5.76
CA LEU A 156 0.41 13.23 -5.40
C LEU A 156 1.22 14.30 -6.13
N MET A 157 2.48 14.03 -6.48
CA MET A 157 3.26 14.94 -7.32
C MET A 157 2.68 15.05 -8.73
N VAL A 158 2.15 13.95 -9.28
CA VAL A 158 1.42 13.98 -10.55
C VAL A 158 0.21 14.91 -10.45
N TYR A 159 -0.63 14.75 -9.42
CA TYR A 159 -1.80 15.61 -9.23
C TYR A 159 -1.42 17.08 -8.96
N GLU A 160 -0.35 17.34 -8.20
CA GLU A 160 0.20 18.70 -8.02
C GLU A 160 0.64 19.31 -9.34
N SER A 161 1.33 18.54 -10.20
CA SER A 161 1.73 19.01 -11.53
C SER A 161 0.53 19.39 -12.39
N ILE A 162 -0.58 18.66 -12.28
CA ILE A 162 -1.84 18.98 -12.95
C ILE A 162 -2.43 20.28 -12.40
N LEU A 163 -2.48 20.43 -11.07
CA LEU A 163 -3.07 21.59 -10.41
C LEU A 163 -2.38 22.91 -10.79
N PHE A 164 -1.05 22.88 -10.85
CA PHE A 164 -0.23 24.07 -11.02
C PHE A 164 0.21 24.34 -12.47
N SER A 165 -0.05 23.42 -13.41
CA SER A 165 0.30 23.62 -14.83
C SER A 165 -0.53 24.73 -15.48
N GLU A 166 0.17 25.63 -16.15
CA GLU A 166 -0.42 26.66 -17.00
C GLU A 166 -1.01 26.05 -18.29
N GLU A 167 -0.38 25.01 -18.84
CA GLU A 167 -0.83 24.35 -20.08
C GLU A 167 -2.23 23.75 -19.95
N TYR A 168 -2.51 23.07 -18.82
CA TYR A 168 -3.84 22.52 -18.55
C TYR A 168 -4.90 23.62 -18.39
N ARG A 169 -4.56 24.73 -17.74
CA ARG A 169 -5.47 25.88 -17.57
C ARG A 169 -5.77 26.55 -18.90
N GLU A 170 -4.76 26.77 -19.72
CA GLU A 170 -4.93 27.30 -21.07
C GLU A 170 -5.79 26.37 -21.93
N ALA A 171 -5.52 25.07 -21.91
CA ALA A 171 -6.28 24.09 -22.69
C ALA A 171 -7.77 24.08 -22.32
N LEU A 172 -8.10 24.28 -21.04
CA LEU A 172 -9.49 24.44 -20.59
C LEU A 172 -10.13 25.74 -21.12
N MET A 173 -9.36 26.82 -21.21
CA MET A 173 -9.81 28.14 -21.68
C MET A 173 -9.90 28.26 -23.22
N ARG A 174 -9.17 27.45 -23.98
CA ARG A 174 -9.22 27.44 -25.46
C ARG A 174 -10.60 26.97 -25.93
N THR A 175 -11.43 27.87 -26.45
CA THR A 175 -12.83 27.58 -26.84
C THR A 175 -12.94 27.00 -28.25
N ASN A 176 -13.90 26.09 -28.46
CA ASN A 176 -14.40 25.79 -29.80
C ASN A 176 -15.56 26.77 -30.09
N SER A 177 -15.38 27.66 -31.08
CA SER A 177 -16.33 28.73 -31.44
C SER A 177 -17.73 28.24 -31.86
N THR A 178 -17.96 26.93 -31.97
CA THR A 178 -19.09 26.39 -32.75
C THR A 178 -20.23 25.80 -31.93
N ASN A 179 -20.09 25.52 -30.63
CA ASN A 179 -21.18 24.97 -29.81
C ASN A 179 -21.07 25.42 -28.35
N GLY A 180 -21.63 26.60 -28.02
CA GLY A 180 -21.80 27.08 -26.63
C GLY A 180 -20.50 27.21 -25.84
N ALA A 181 -19.98 28.43 -25.71
CA ALA A 181 -18.79 28.68 -24.90
C ALA A 181 -19.02 28.22 -23.44
N PHE A 182 -18.32 27.17 -23.01
CA PHE A 182 -18.17 26.86 -21.59
C PHE A 182 -17.16 27.85 -21.02
N ASP A 183 -17.63 28.73 -20.15
CA ASP A 183 -16.78 29.67 -19.42
C ASP A 183 -16.27 29.01 -18.14
N TYR A 184 -14.96 28.72 -18.11
CA TYR A 184 -14.27 28.16 -16.95
C TYR A 184 -13.50 29.21 -16.14
N SER A 185 -13.57 30.50 -16.50
CA SER A 185 -12.82 31.57 -15.80
C SER A 185 -13.12 31.60 -14.31
N GLY A 186 -14.40 31.68 -13.93
CA GLY A 186 -14.82 31.68 -12.52
C GLY A 186 -14.52 30.38 -11.77
N PHE A 187 -14.31 29.25 -12.46
CA PHE A 187 -13.81 28.02 -11.86
C PHE A 187 -12.31 28.10 -11.59
N LEU A 188 -11.52 28.55 -12.57
CA LEU A 188 -10.07 28.68 -12.45
C LEU A 188 -9.66 29.73 -11.40
N GLU A 189 -10.46 30.78 -11.20
CA GLU A 189 -10.27 31.77 -10.14
C GLU A 189 -10.41 31.19 -8.72
N GLN A 190 -11.11 30.05 -8.56
CA GLN A 190 -11.24 29.36 -7.27
C GLN A 190 -10.04 28.45 -6.99
N LEU A 191 -9.23 28.13 -8.00
CA LEU A 191 -8.02 27.33 -7.86
C LEU A 191 -6.84 28.24 -7.45
N PRO A 192 -5.82 27.70 -6.76
CA PRO A 192 -4.58 28.41 -6.50
C PRO A 192 -3.94 28.85 -7.82
N PRO A 193 -3.10 29.90 -7.83
CA PRO A 193 -2.46 30.36 -9.05
C PRO A 193 -1.57 29.27 -9.66
N SER A 194 -1.44 29.26 -11.00
CA SER A 194 -0.44 28.43 -11.67
C SER A 194 0.97 28.81 -11.20
N ARG A 195 1.91 27.87 -11.33
CA ARG A 195 3.33 28.10 -11.05
C ARG A 195 4.12 27.60 -12.24
N SER A 196 4.98 28.45 -12.81
CA SER A 196 5.80 28.11 -13.98
C SER A 196 6.87 27.05 -13.68
N ASP A 197 7.29 26.96 -12.41
CA ASP A 197 8.45 26.18 -12.00
C ASP A 197 8.02 25.03 -11.09
N VAL A 198 7.47 23.96 -11.68
CA VAL A 198 7.30 22.67 -10.99
C VAL A 198 8.67 22.11 -10.56
N GLU A 199 9.74 22.47 -11.28
CA GLU A 199 11.14 22.09 -10.97
C GLU A 199 11.63 22.61 -9.60
N ALA A 200 11.08 23.71 -9.06
CA ALA A 200 11.47 24.21 -7.74
C ALA A 200 10.92 23.34 -6.58
N PHE A 201 9.94 22.47 -6.84
CA PHE A 201 9.47 21.46 -5.90
C PHE A 201 10.30 20.17 -5.93
N ILE A 202 10.97 19.88 -7.05
CA ILE A 202 11.86 18.72 -7.22
C ILE A 202 13.12 18.85 -6.33
N ASP A 203 13.48 20.08 -5.92
CA ASP A 203 14.66 20.34 -5.07
C ASP A 203 14.37 20.38 -3.56
N ILE A 204 13.13 20.12 -3.13
CA ILE A 204 12.76 20.05 -1.70
C ILE A 204 12.45 18.60 -1.31
N ASP A 205 13.49 17.76 -1.28
CA ASP A 205 13.53 16.64 -0.32
C ASP A 205 14.95 16.30 0.16
N ASN A 206 15.98 17.03 -0.30
CA ASN A 206 17.37 16.75 0.06
C ASN A 206 17.72 17.02 1.55
N SER A 207 16.90 17.79 2.29
CA SER A 207 17.18 18.11 3.70
C SER A 207 16.64 17.08 4.71
N LEU A 208 15.61 16.31 4.33
CA LEU A 208 15.15 15.13 5.09
C LEU A 208 15.88 13.85 4.63
N ASP A 209 16.44 13.87 3.41
CA ASP A 209 17.30 12.84 2.86
C ASP A 209 18.63 12.64 3.60
N LEU A 210 19.13 13.65 4.33
CA LEU A 210 20.41 13.56 5.06
C LEU A 210 20.33 12.64 6.29
N PRO A 211 19.35 12.78 7.20
CA PRO A 211 19.11 11.77 8.23
C PRO A 211 18.62 10.43 7.65
N PHE A 212 17.94 10.44 6.50
CA PHE A 212 17.48 9.21 5.81
C PHE A 212 18.63 8.42 5.17
N LYS A 213 19.59 9.06 4.47
CA LYS A 213 20.81 8.41 3.93
C LYS A 213 21.78 7.99 5.02
N ALA A 214 21.83 8.73 6.14
CA ALA A 214 22.57 8.30 7.32
C ALA A 214 21.91 7.06 7.97
N PHE A 215 20.58 7.01 8.00
CA PHE A 215 19.81 5.85 8.46
C PHE A 215 19.97 4.67 7.50
N GLU A 216 19.80 4.84 6.18
CA GLU A 216 20.17 3.85 5.18
C GLU A 216 21.60 3.38 5.44
N SER A 217 22.60 4.23 5.67
CA SER A 217 23.95 3.72 5.92
C SER A 217 24.12 2.87 7.20
N ILE A 218 23.26 3.05 8.21
CA ILE A 218 23.27 2.31 9.48
C ILE A 218 22.41 1.04 9.36
N THR A 219 21.20 1.14 8.79
CA THR A 219 20.34 0.00 8.47
C THR A 219 20.95 -0.82 7.35
N PHE A 220 21.35 -0.29 6.21
CA PHE A 220 21.99 -0.98 5.08
C PHE A 220 23.16 -1.88 5.52
N ASN A 221 23.99 -1.49 6.49
CA ASN A 221 25.02 -2.42 6.99
C ASN A 221 24.45 -3.59 7.82
N GLY A 222 23.40 -3.36 8.61
CA GLY A 222 22.69 -4.40 9.36
C GLY A 222 21.73 -5.23 8.51
N ALA A 223 20.93 -4.59 7.65
CA ALA A 223 20.02 -5.08 6.63
C ALA A 223 20.72 -5.90 5.54
N TYR A 224 21.89 -5.51 5.06
CA TYR A 224 22.65 -6.31 4.08
C TYR A 224 23.16 -7.61 4.73
N LEU A 225 23.63 -7.54 5.99
CA LEU A 225 23.96 -8.71 6.79
C LEU A 225 22.72 -9.58 7.12
N PHE A 226 21.62 -8.97 7.57
CA PHE A 226 20.35 -9.63 7.87
C PHE A 226 19.77 -10.30 6.62
N SER A 227 19.84 -9.64 5.46
CA SER A 227 19.41 -10.20 4.19
C SER A 227 20.11 -11.53 3.91
N SER A 228 21.42 -11.63 4.18
CA SER A 228 22.21 -12.84 3.94
C SER A 228 21.78 -14.02 4.82
N ILE A 229 21.03 -13.77 5.89
CA ILE A 229 20.60 -14.75 6.89
C ILE A 229 19.13 -15.18 6.68
N VAL A 230 18.22 -14.25 6.31
CA VAL A 230 16.78 -14.53 6.10
C VAL A 230 16.52 -15.58 4.99
N GLY A 231 17.47 -15.79 4.09
CA GLY A 231 17.38 -16.80 3.02
C GLY A 231 18.20 -18.08 3.24
N TYR A 232 18.98 -18.18 4.32
CA TYR A 232 19.90 -19.30 4.58
C TYR A 232 19.39 -20.25 5.67
N PHE A 233 18.07 -20.44 5.74
CA PHE A 233 17.49 -21.55 6.47
C PHE A 233 17.75 -22.83 5.66
N GLU A 234 18.98 -23.35 5.72
CA GLU A 234 19.23 -24.74 5.29
C GLU A 234 18.30 -25.62 6.11
N GLY A 235 17.34 -26.25 5.43
CA GLY A 235 16.28 -27.06 6.04
C GLY A 235 16.88 -28.02 7.05
N SER A 236 16.59 -27.79 8.32
CA SER A 236 16.96 -28.74 9.36
C SER A 236 16.18 -30.03 9.11
N TYR A 237 16.78 -31.18 9.44
CA TYR A 237 16.09 -32.47 9.42
C TYR A 237 14.78 -32.47 10.24
N GLU A 238 14.61 -31.47 11.12
CA GLU A 238 13.45 -31.27 11.96
C GLU A 238 12.33 -30.45 11.29
N ALA A 239 12.52 -29.80 10.15
CA ALA A 239 11.49 -28.91 9.57
C ALA A 239 10.15 -29.62 9.32
N ARG A 240 10.20 -30.82 8.72
CA ARG A 240 9.02 -31.65 8.51
C ARG A 240 8.39 -32.16 9.81
N HIS A 241 9.21 -32.45 10.83
CA HIS A 241 8.75 -32.86 12.16
C HIS A 241 8.06 -31.71 12.90
N ASN A 242 8.67 -30.53 12.89
CA ASN A 242 8.11 -29.29 13.43
C ASN A 242 6.79 -28.96 12.74
N ALA A 243 6.75 -29.01 11.41
CA ALA A 243 5.54 -28.80 10.62
C ALA A 243 4.43 -29.79 11.00
N SER A 244 4.76 -31.07 11.23
CA SER A 244 3.80 -32.07 11.72
C SER A 244 3.21 -31.69 13.07
N LYS A 245 4.04 -31.26 14.02
CA LYS A 245 3.59 -30.83 15.35
C LYS A 245 2.75 -29.56 15.30
N LEU A 246 3.14 -28.59 14.48
CA LEU A 246 2.37 -27.36 14.27
C LEU A 246 1.01 -27.66 13.64
N LEU A 247 0.95 -28.52 12.63
CA LEU A 247 -0.29 -28.90 11.97
C LEU A 247 -1.32 -29.53 12.93
N GLU A 248 -0.87 -30.17 14.02
CA GLU A 248 -1.75 -30.75 15.06
C GLU A 248 -2.47 -29.68 15.91
N VAL A 249 -1.90 -28.48 16.02
CA VAL A 249 -2.40 -27.41 16.91
C VAL A 249 -2.98 -26.20 16.18
N LEU A 250 -2.55 -25.97 14.94
CA LEU A 250 -2.90 -24.78 14.16
C LEU A 250 -4.37 -24.75 13.75
N GLN A 251 -4.96 -23.56 13.83
CA GLN A 251 -6.28 -23.21 13.34
C GLN A 251 -6.20 -22.00 12.41
N PRO A 252 -7.09 -21.87 11.42
CA PRO A 252 -7.12 -20.70 10.54
C PRO A 252 -7.03 -19.39 11.32
N TYR A 253 -6.20 -18.48 10.82
CA TYR A 253 -5.88 -17.18 11.41
C TYR A 253 -5.01 -17.22 12.67
N ASP A 254 -4.33 -18.33 12.92
CA ASP A 254 -3.24 -18.34 13.90
C ASP A 254 -2.04 -17.54 13.36
N ILE A 255 -1.38 -16.82 14.26
CA ILE A 255 -0.08 -16.17 14.04
C ILE A 255 0.98 -17.10 14.62
N VAL A 256 2.00 -17.42 13.85
CA VAL A 256 3.11 -18.28 14.27
C VAL A 256 4.38 -17.45 14.35
N LEU A 257 4.91 -17.30 15.55
CA LEU A 257 6.24 -16.71 15.76
C LEU A 257 7.29 -17.81 15.75
N MET A 258 8.43 -17.53 15.15
CA MET A 258 9.53 -18.48 15.03
C MET A 258 10.85 -17.87 15.50
N LYS A 259 11.59 -18.62 16.31
CA LYS A 259 13.02 -18.39 16.57
C LYS A 259 13.86 -19.18 15.56
N SER A 260 14.70 -18.46 14.82
CA SER A 260 15.67 -19.04 13.88
C SER A 260 16.75 -19.84 14.60
N SER A 261 17.27 -20.89 13.94
CA SER A 261 18.37 -21.73 14.43
C SER A 261 19.76 -21.08 14.34
N GLN A 262 19.89 -19.93 13.66
CA GLN A 262 21.18 -19.26 13.50
C GLN A 262 21.22 -17.89 14.20
N ASN A 263 22.03 -17.84 15.27
CA ASN A 263 22.31 -16.72 16.21
C ASN A 263 22.81 -15.39 15.60
N LEU A 264 22.74 -15.18 14.28
CA LEU A 264 23.17 -13.93 13.66
C LEU A 264 22.03 -12.90 13.59
N THR A 265 20.76 -13.32 13.53
CA THR A 265 19.60 -12.41 13.59
C THR A 265 19.46 -11.71 14.96
N ASP A 266 19.78 -12.42 16.04
CA ASP A 266 19.72 -11.95 17.44
C ASP A 266 20.64 -10.74 17.71
N PHE A 267 21.61 -10.46 16.82
CA PHE A 267 22.51 -9.30 16.91
C PHE A 267 21.98 -8.03 16.20
N PHE A 268 21.04 -8.16 15.24
CA PHE A 268 20.63 -7.06 14.36
C PHE A 268 19.18 -6.60 14.57
N ILE A 269 18.29 -7.49 15.03
CA ILE A 269 16.97 -7.12 15.55
C ILE A 269 16.94 -7.57 17.01
N PRO A 270 16.91 -6.65 17.99
CA PRO A 270 16.75 -7.05 19.39
C PRO A 270 15.40 -7.74 19.57
N GLY A 271 15.41 -8.98 20.04
CA GLY A 271 14.21 -9.80 20.22
C GLY A 271 14.55 -11.28 20.37
N TYR A 272 13.65 -12.06 20.97
CA TYR A 272 13.77 -13.51 21.04
C TYR A 272 13.24 -14.19 19.77
N PHE A 273 12.18 -13.65 19.17
CA PHE A 273 11.56 -14.15 17.95
C PHE A 273 12.10 -13.40 16.73
N GLY A 274 12.54 -14.14 15.72
CA GLY A 274 13.17 -13.57 14.52
C GLY A 274 12.25 -13.50 13.30
N HIS A 275 11.09 -14.16 13.35
CA HIS A 275 10.16 -14.24 12.22
C HIS A 275 8.73 -14.43 12.70
N SER A 276 7.78 -14.02 11.86
CA SER A 276 6.35 -14.25 12.06
C SER A 276 5.65 -14.56 10.75
N ALA A 277 4.66 -15.43 10.80
CA ALA A 277 3.81 -15.76 9.65
C ALA A 277 2.37 -16.03 10.10
N ILE A 278 1.45 -16.04 9.14
CA ILE A 278 0.02 -16.25 9.41
C ILE A 278 -0.40 -17.56 8.76
N TRP A 279 -1.03 -18.43 9.54
CA TRP A 279 -1.64 -19.65 9.02
C TRP A 279 -3.08 -19.37 8.59
N LEU A 280 -3.35 -19.38 7.28
CA LEU A 280 -4.70 -19.16 6.74
C LEU A 280 -5.56 -20.45 6.76
N GLY A 281 -4.92 -21.62 6.86
CA GLY A 281 -5.58 -22.91 6.83
C GLY A 281 -6.39 -23.19 5.55
N SER A 282 -7.19 -24.25 5.56
CA SER A 282 -7.99 -24.69 4.40
C SER A 282 -9.24 -23.85 4.16
N ASP A 283 -9.81 -23.27 5.22
CA ASP A 283 -11.26 -23.03 5.26
C ASP A 283 -11.72 -21.88 4.36
N ARG A 284 -10.84 -20.96 3.98
CA ARG A 284 -11.20 -19.79 3.15
C ARG A 284 -10.69 -19.82 1.73
N TYR A 285 -9.56 -20.47 1.47
CA TYR A 285 -9.20 -20.84 0.09
C TYR A 285 -10.27 -21.77 -0.51
N GLN A 286 -10.99 -22.50 0.35
CA GLN A 286 -12.02 -23.46 -0.04
C GLN A 286 -13.45 -23.04 0.30
N ALA A 287 -13.69 -21.86 0.88
CA ALA A 287 -15.05 -21.30 1.02
C ALA A 287 -15.73 -21.06 -0.35
N PHE A 288 -14.94 -21.07 -1.44
CA PHE A 288 -15.37 -21.03 -2.84
C PHE A 288 -15.25 -22.39 -3.56
N SER A 289 -14.99 -23.49 -2.83
CA SER A 289 -14.83 -24.85 -3.37
C SER A 289 -15.77 -25.84 -2.65
N GLU A 290 -16.48 -26.68 -3.41
CA GLU A 290 -17.53 -27.57 -2.89
C GLU A 290 -17.01 -28.73 -2.00
N SER A 291 -15.69 -28.89 -1.79
CA SER A 291 -15.17 -29.93 -0.90
C SER A 291 -13.79 -29.64 -0.26
N PRO A 292 -13.79 -29.26 1.04
CA PRO A 292 -12.79 -29.41 2.08
C PRO A 292 -11.57 -30.35 1.95
N ALA A 293 -10.56 -30.16 1.08
CA ALA A 293 -9.29 -30.86 1.24
C ALA A 293 -8.63 -30.46 2.58
N LYS A 294 -8.38 -31.42 3.47
CA LYS A 294 -7.69 -31.18 4.75
C LYS A 294 -6.27 -30.67 4.47
N PRO A 295 -5.79 -29.62 5.18
CA PRO A 295 -4.42 -29.17 5.07
C PRO A 295 -3.43 -30.30 5.33
N THR A 296 -2.39 -30.36 4.51
CA THR A 296 -1.21 -31.20 4.70
C THR A 296 -0.01 -30.32 5.01
N ILE A 297 1.09 -30.94 5.45
CA ILE A 297 2.37 -30.26 5.69
C ILE A 297 2.85 -29.49 4.45
N ASP A 298 2.60 -30.05 3.26
CA ASP A 298 3.02 -29.49 1.98
C ASP A 298 2.00 -28.47 1.41
N SER A 299 0.90 -28.19 2.13
CA SER A 299 -0.15 -27.26 1.66
C SER A 299 0.28 -25.80 1.83
N PRO A 300 0.14 -24.94 0.79
CA PRO A 300 0.62 -23.56 0.83
C PRO A 300 -0.39 -22.63 1.53
N PHE A 301 -0.56 -22.81 2.83
CA PHE A 301 -1.51 -22.03 3.65
C PHE A 301 -0.84 -21.12 4.68
N MET A 302 0.50 -21.10 4.75
CA MET A 302 1.22 -20.04 5.46
C MET A 302 1.34 -18.84 4.52
N ILE A 303 1.11 -17.63 5.04
CA ILE A 303 1.50 -16.40 4.36
C ILE A 303 2.55 -15.69 5.21
N GLU A 304 3.64 -15.32 4.55
CA GLU A 304 4.82 -14.76 5.20
C GLU A 304 5.55 -13.78 4.29
N ALA A 305 6.23 -12.79 4.88
CA ALA A 305 7.20 -11.96 4.20
C ALA A 305 8.60 -12.52 4.47
N VAL A 306 9.28 -13.00 3.44
CA VAL A 306 10.67 -13.49 3.51
C VAL A 306 11.52 -12.72 2.50
N ARG A 307 12.83 -13.01 2.43
CA ARG A 307 13.78 -12.31 1.52
C ARG A 307 13.28 -12.16 0.08
N ASP A 308 12.60 -13.18 -0.45
CA ASP A 308 12.08 -13.20 -1.83
C ASP A 308 10.74 -12.44 -2.00
N GLY A 309 10.28 -11.78 -0.93
CA GLY A 309 9.02 -11.06 -0.86
C GLY A 309 7.93 -11.83 -0.11
N VAL A 310 6.72 -11.28 -0.14
CA VAL A 310 5.53 -11.91 0.45
C VAL A 310 5.06 -13.06 -0.42
N LYS A 311 4.94 -14.24 0.19
CA LYS A 311 4.52 -15.45 -0.52
C LYS A 311 3.59 -16.31 0.33
N MET A 312 2.89 -17.21 -0.36
CA MET A 312 2.30 -18.39 0.27
C MET A 312 3.36 -19.48 0.38
N SER A 313 3.53 -20.08 1.56
CA SER A 313 4.46 -21.18 1.80
C SER A 313 3.78 -22.36 2.46
N SER A 314 4.41 -23.52 2.32
CA SER A 314 4.02 -24.72 3.06
C SER A 314 4.44 -24.63 4.53
N LEU A 315 3.83 -25.45 5.40
CA LEU A 315 4.30 -25.53 6.78
C LEU A 315 5.74 -26.04 6.86
N GLU A 316 6.14 -26.99 6.01
CA GLU A 316 7.52 -27.47 6.00
C GLU A 316 8.52 -26.38 5.65
N GLU A 317 8.23 -25.55 4.64
CA GLU A 317 9.07 -24.42 4.27
C GLU A 317 9.23 -23.40 5.39
N PHE A 318 8.15 -23.11 6.14
CA PHE A 318 8.19 -22.19 7.27
C PHE A 318 8.90 -22.79 8.50
N SER A 319 8.78 -24.10 8.75
CA SER A 319 9.08 -24.71 10.06
C SER A 319 10.56 -25.06 10.30
N SER A 320 11.50 -24.36 9.68
CA SER A 320 12.95 -24.63 9.80
C SER A 320 13.58 -24.16 11.12
N GLY A 321 12.85 -23.38 11.94
CA GLY A 321 13.32 -22.85 13.22
C GLY A 321 13.39 -23.86 14.38
N GLU A 322 13.79 -23.37 15.55
CA GLU A 322 13.98 -24.18 16.75
C GLU A 322 12.82 -24.08 17.75
N VAL A 323 12.29 -22.87 17.91
CA VAL A 323 11.20 -22.58 18.85
C VAL A 323 10.09 -21.90 18.06
N PHE A 324 8.87 -22.36 18.30
CA PHE A 324 7.66 -21.81 17.73
C PHE A 324 6.73 -21.39 18.84
N LEU A 325 5.99 -20.31 18.62
CA LEU A 325 4.91 -19.88 19.47
C LEU A 325 3.67 -19.67 18.62
N VAL A 326 2.56 -20.25 19.02
CA VAL A 326 1.28 -20.08 18.31
C VAL A 326 0.40 -19.10 19.09
N LEU A 327 0.05 -18.00 18.43
CA LEU A 327 -0.87 -17.00 18.95
C LEU A 327 -2.20 -17.10 18.18
N ARG A 328 -3.32 -17.13 18.91
CA ARG A 328 -4.65 -17.24 18.31
C ARG A 328 -5.54 -16.05 18.67
N PRO A 329 -6.11 -15.35 17.67
CA PRO A 329 -7.18 -14.40 17.87
C PRO A 329 -8.46 -15.10 18.35
N LYS A 330 -8.99 -14.66 19.50
CA LYS A 330 -10.22 -15.22 20.08
C LYS A 330 -11.45 -14.53 19.54
N ASN A 331 -12.49 -15.32 19.26
CA ASN A 331 -13.83 -14.83 18.92
C ASN A 331 -13.86 -13.83 17.75
N ILE A 332 -12.96 -13.97 16.78
CA ILE A 332 -12.96 -13.09 15.60
C ILE A 332 -14.20 -13.34 14.74
N SER A 333 -14.92 -12.26 14.45
CA SER A 333 -16.13 -12.26 13.63
C SER A 333 -15.84 -12.68 12.18
N LEU A 334 -16.88 -13.06 11.44
CA LEU A 334 -16.76 -13.36 10.00
C LEU A 334 -16.11 -12.19 9.22
N THR A 335 -16.46 -10.96 9.57
CA THR A 335 -15.89 -9.75 8.97
C THR A 335 -14.39 -9.64 9.26
N GLN A 336 -13.98 -9.83 10.51
CA GLN A 336 -12.56 -9.81 10.87
C GLN A 336 -11.77 -10.91 10.16
N GLN A 337 -12.33 -12.12 10.07
CA GLN A 337 -11.70 -13.21 9.31
C GLN A 337 -11.52 -12.89 7.81
N VAL A 338 -12.52 -12.22 7.20
CA VAL A 338 -12.42 -11.72 5.82
C VAL A 338 -11.35 -10.63 5.73
N SER A 339 -11.32 -9.69 6.67
CA SER A 339 -10.30 -8.64 6.72
C SER A 339 -8.89 -9.22 6.86
N VAL A 340 -8.64 -10.16 7.78
CA VAL A 340 -7.32 -10.80 7.93
C VAL A 340 -6.89 -11.48 6.64
N PHE A 341 -7.80 -12.24 6.02
CA PHE A 341 -7.51 -12.89 4.76
C PHE A 341 -7.19 -11.87 3.65
N HIS A 342 -8.02 -10.84 3.49
CA HIS A 342 -7.81 -9.81 2.48
C HIS A 342 -6.52 -9.02 2.71
N ASN A 343 -6.36 -8.45 3.92
CA ASN A 343 -5.23 -7.62 4.29
C ASN A 343 -3.90 -8.38 4.23
N SER A 344 -3.88 -9.69 4.54
CA SER A 344 -2.66 -10.49 4.37
C SER A 344 -2.40 -10.82 2.89
N THR A 345 -3.39 -11.32 2.16
CA THR A 345 -3.19 -11.83 0.79
C THR A 345 -2.98 -10.73 -0.26
N MET A 346 -3.49 -9.52 -0.03
CA MET A 346 -3.27 -8.40 -0.96
C MET A 346 -1.80 -7.98 -1.06
N HIS A 347 -0.95 -8.38 -0.11
CA HIS A 347 0.47 -8.09 -0.10
C HIS A 347 1.32 -9.12 -0.84
N LEU A 348 0.74 -10.21 -1.36
CA LEU A 348 1.47 -11.22 -2.13
C LEU A 348 2.29 -10.58 -3.27
N GLY A 349 3.57 -10.95 -3.35
CA GLY A 349 4.52 -10.42 -4.34
C GLY A 349 5.20 -9.12 -3.95
N LYS A 350 4.82 -8.46 -2.84
CA LYS A 350 5.56 -7.29 -2.33
C LYS A 350 7.00 -7.67 -1.96
N PRO A 351 8.00 -6.84 -2.30
CA PRO A 351 9.38 -7.05 -1.84
C PRO A 351 9.49 -6.97 -0.31
N TYR A 352 10.51 -7.63 0.22
CA TYR A 352 10.80 -7.60 1.66
C TYR A 352 11.37 -6.25 2.09
N ASP A 353 10.85 -5.71 3.20
CA ASP A 353 11.40 -4.49 3.79
C ASP A 353 12.60 -4.80 4.70
N PHE A 354 13.81 -4.50 4.21
CA PHE A 354 15.02 -4.63 5.01
C PHE A 354 15.31 -3.41 5.89
N ASN A 355 14.57 -2.31 5.72
CA ASN A 355 14.72 -1.08 6.51
C ASN A 355 13.82 -1.06 7.75
N PHE A 356 12.86 -1.99 7.87
CA PHE A 356 11.91 -2.12 8.98
C PHE A 356 11.11 -0.84 9.26
N ASP A 357 10.73 -0.14 8.19
CA ASP A 357 9.89 1.05 8.21
C ASP A 357 8.43 0.62 7.99
N SER A 358 7.68 0.36 9.07
CA SER A 358 6.30 -0.15 8.98
C SER A 358 5.29 0.88 8.45
N GLU A 359 5.77 2.05 8.03
CA GLU A 359 4.98 3.11 7.42
C GLU A 359 5.28 3.26 5.92
N ALA A 360 6.38 2.67 5.44
CA ALA A 360 6.72 2.58 4.03
C ALA A 360 5.96 1.40 3.42
N SER A 361 5.05 1.69 2.50
CA SER A 361 4.08 0.69 2.04
C SER A 361 4.46 -0.04 0.75
N ASP A 362 5.60 0.31 0.15
CA ASP A 362 6.14 -0.27 -1.06
C ASP A 362 6.82 -1.63 -0.80
N MET A 363 7.30 -1.85 0.42
CA MET A 363 7.89 -3.10 0.90
C MET A 363 7.16 -3.54 2.18
N ILE A 364 7.40 -4.77 2.64
CA ILE A 364 6.80 -5.25 3.89
C ILE A 364 7.70 -6.25 4.61
N SER A 365 7.81 -6.11 5.93
CA SER A 365 8.54 -7.06 6.80
C SER A 365 7.60 -8.12 7.39
N CYS A 366 8.15 -9.19 7.96
CA CYS A 366 7.33 -10.26 8.53
C CYS A 366 6.40 -9.85 9.70
N PRO A 367 6.83 -9.03 10.69
CA PRO A 367 5.91 -8.54 11.73
C PRO A 367 4.92 -7.51 11.18
N GLU A 368 5.32 -6.71 10.19
CA GLU A 368 4.44 -5.74 9.56
C GLU A 368 3.29 -6.40 8.80
N LEU A 369 3.53 -7.55 8.15
CA LEU A 369 2.46 -8.35 7.56
C LEU A 369 1.40 -8.74 8.61
N THR A 370 1.82 -9.09 9.84
CA THR A 370 0.90 -9.37 10.94
C THR A 370 0.18 -8.11 11.40
N PHE A 371 0.91 -7.02 11.57
CA PHE A 371 0.37 -5.71 11.94
C PHE A 371 -0.75 -5.26 11.00
N LEU A 372 -0.52 -5.30 9.69
CA LEU A 372 -1.50 -4.90 8.67
C LEU A 372 -2.64 -5.91 8.53
N ALA A 373 -2.37 -7.21 8.67
CA ALA A 373 -3.40 -8.25 8.56
C ALA A 373 -4.44 -8.17 9.68
N TYR A 374 -3.98 -7.96 10.92
CA TYR A 374 -4.81 -7.90 12.12
C TYR A 374 -5.04 -6.46 12.56
N ASP A 375 -5.53 -5.63 11.64
CA ASP A 375 -5.75 -4.20 11.85
C ASP A 375 -6.80 -3.82 12.91
N PHE A 376 -7.44 -4.82 13.50
CA PHE A 376 -8.34 -4.67 14.64
C PHE A 376 -7.66 -4.88 16.00
N VAL A 377 -6.40 -5.32 16.03
CA VAL A 377 -5.59 -5.45 17.24
C VAL A 377 -4.75 -4.19 17.40
N ASP A 378 -4.73 -3.65 18.61
CA ASP A 378 -3.91 -2.50 18.97
C ASP A 378 -2.51 -2.98 19.35
N TRP A 379 -1.71 -3.30 18.32
CA TRP A 379 -0.35 -3.82 18.47
C TRP A 379 0.56 -2.83 19.22
N GLU A 380 1.36 -3.35 20.15
CA GLU A 380 2.53 -2.64 20.63
C GLU A 380 3.45 -2.33 19.44
N THR A 381 3.94 -1.10 19.43
CA THR A 381 4.82 -0.61 18.37
C THR A 381 5.86 0.30 18.98
N GLY A 382 7.07 0.24 18.46
CA GLY A 382 8.12 1.19 18.78
C GLY A 382 8.02 2.46 17.94
N SER A 383 8.74 3.50 18.35
CA SER A 383 8.92 4.70 17.55
C SER A 383 10.39 5.04 17.41
N LEU A 384 10.86 5.22 16.18
CA LEU A 384 12.22 5.66 15.88
C LEU A 384 12.15 6.80 14.87
N LEU A 385 12.66 7.99 15.23
CA LEU A 385 12.65 9.18 14.37
C LEU A 385 11.25 9.49 13.78
N ASN A 386 10.20 9.40 14.62
CA ASN A 386 8.78 9.59 14.27
C ASN A 386 8.19 8.55 13.29
N LYS A 387 8.89 7.44 13.07
CA LYS A 387 8.38 6.27 12.35
C LYS A 387 7.98 5.18 13.32
N THR A 388 6.81 4.63 13.12
CA THR A 388 6.36 3.40 13.75
C THR A 388 7.22 2.24 13.22
N PHE A 389 7.60 1.34 14.12
CA PHE A 389 8.21 0.07 13.77
C PHE A 389 7.60 -1.03 14.64
N ILE A 390 7.60 -2.26 14.13
CA ILE A 390 7.11 -3.43 14.85
C ILE A 390 8.07 -4.61 14.67
N THR A 391 8.24 -5.40 15.73
CA THR A 391 9.03 -6.62 15.76
C THR A 391 8.16 -7.84 16.14
N PRO A 392 8.63 -9.07 15.88
CA PRO A 392 7.93 -10.27 16.36
C PRO A 392 7.76 -10.32 17.88
N ASP A 393 8.70 -9.74 18.65
CA ASP A 393 8.59 -9.63 20.10
C ASP A 393 7.53 -8.61 20.54
N ASP A 394 7.26 -7.56 19.77
CA ASP A 394 6.14 -6.64 20.04
C ASP A 394 4.80 -7.34 19.84
N ILE A 395 4.67 -8.21 18.83
CA ILE A 395 3.51 -9.08 18.62
C ILE A 395 3.32 -10.00 19.83
N PHE A 396 4.40 -10.64 20.29
CA PHE A 396 4.37 -11.46 21.50
C PHE A 396 3.95 -10.66 22.72
N THR A 397 4.57 -9.50 22.95
CA THR A 397 4.30 -8.66 24.13
C THR A 397 2.84 -8.20 24.14
N THR A 398 2.32 -7.77 22.98
CA THR A 398 0.89 -7.49 22.78
C THR A 398 0.04 -8.68 23.20
N ALA A 399 0.35 -9.88 22.72
CA ALA A 399 -0.43 -11.08 23.04
C ALA A 399 -0.41 -11.48 24.52
N THR A 400 0.62 -11.08 25.29
CA THR A 400 0.64 -11.30 26.74
C THR A 400 -0.29 -10.36 27.52
N GLN A 401 -0.64 -9.23 26.93
CA GLN A 401 -1.43 -8.17 27.58
C GLN A 401 -2.87 -8.10 27.04
N ASP A 402 -3.05 -8.34 25.74
CA ASP A 402 -4.33 -8.29 25.08
C ASP A 402 -5.13 -9.59 25.28
N THR A 403 -6.23 -9.47 26.00
CA THR A 403 -7.18 -10.56 26.21
C THR A 403 -7.90 -11.02 24.94
N SER A 404 -7.75 -10.35 23.80
CA SER A 404 -8.26 -10.78 22.49
C SER A 404 -7.39 -11.87 21.85
N LEU A 405 -6.14 -12.02 22.30
CA LEU A 405 -5.21 -13.05 21.83
C LEU A 405 -5.06 -14.15 22.90
N GLU A 406 -4.70 -15.36 22.48
CA GLU A 406 -4.28 -16.44 23.38
C GLU A 406 -2.99 -17.10 22.88
N ILE A 407 -2.14 -17.48 23.83
CA ILE A 407 -0.96 -18.31 23.58
C ILE A 407 -1.42 -19.77 23.63
N VAL A 408 -1.30 -20.48 22.51
CA VAL A 408 -1.84 -21.85 22.34
C VAL A 408 -0.79 -22.91 22.62
N ALA A 409 0.44 -22.71 22.13
CA ALA A 409 1.52 -23.68 22.18
C ALA A 409 2.87 -22.98 22.22
#